data_AF-A0A968I345-F1
#
_entry.id   AF-A0A968I345-F1
#
_cell.length_a   1.000
_cell.length_b   1.000
_cell.length_c   1.000
_cell.angle_alpha   90.00
_cell.angle_beta   90.00
_cell.angle_gamma   90.00
#
_symmetry.space_group_name_H-M   'P 1'
#
loop_
_entity.id
_entity.type
_entity.pdbx_description
1 polymer ?
#
loop_
_entity_poly.entity_id
_entity_poly.type
_entity_poly.pdbx_seq_one_letter_code
_entity_poly.pdbx_strand_id
1 'polypeptide(L)'
;MRYLIENRDNIAKDIIRKAAGAVYSRRAGRNDTQALEKWFEDGNTLNIPQAGGATAALKELGKVPGLGKLAREMAEGSSDAHTLSAAEFILEGLYGRKKISRSEEMGYAAAEPDQVKGRGGRWN
;
A
#
# COMPACT_ATOMS: atom_id res chain seq x y z
N MET A 1 -16.80 -3.30 27.18
CA MET A 1 -15.45 -2.71 27.23
C MET A 1 -14.58 -3.07 26.01
N ARG A 2 -14.40 -4.36 25.63
CA ARG A 2 -13.57 -4.76 24.46
C ARG A 2 -13.94 -4.10 23.12
N TYR A 3 -15.23 -4.02 22.80
CA TYR A 3 -15.73 -3.38 21.57
C TYR A 3 -15.37 -1.90 21.41
N LEU A 4 -15.13 -1.17 22.51
CA LEU A 4 -14.82 0.27 22.46
C LEU A 4 -13.34 0.54 22.17
N ILE A 5 -12.45 -0.37 22.56
CA ILE A 5 -11.00 -0.28 22.34
C ILE A 5 -10.67 -0.68 20.89
N GLU A 6 -11.20 -1.82 20.42
CA GLU A 6 -11.03 -2.28 19.04
C GLU A 6 -11.56 -1.26 18.00
N ASN A 7 -12.66 -0.59 18.31
CA ASN A 7 -13.23 0.42 17.43
C ASN A 7 -12.32 1.66 17.31
N ARG A 8 -11.69 2.09 18.40
CA ARG A 8 -10.76 3.24 18.41
C ARG A 8 -9.46 2.95 17.66
N ASP A 9 -8.90 1.75 17.81
CA ASP A 9 -7.68 1.35 17.10
C ASP A 9 -7.92 1.27 15.59
N ASN A 10 -9.08 0.78 15.17
CA ASN A 10 -9.48 0.75 13.76
C ASN A 10 -9.69 2.15 13.18
N ILE A 11 -10.25 3.09 13.96
CA ILE A 11 -10.39 4.49 13.54
C ILE A 11 -9.01 5.14 13.37
N ALA A 12 -8.08 4.95 14.30
CA ALA A 12 -6.74 5.52 14.20
C ALA A 12 -6.00 5.01 12.96
N LYS A 13 -6.03 3.70 12.70
CA LYS A 13 -5.45 3.09 11.49
C LYS A 13 -6.08 3.64 10.21
N ASP A 14 -7.40 3.81 10.18
CA ASP A 14 -8.10 4.39 9.02
C ASP A 14 -7.73 5.86 8.77
N ILE A 15 -7.58 6.66 9.84
CA ILE A 15 -7.12 8.05 9.75
C ILE A 15 -5.70 8.11 9.18
N ILE A 16 -4.77 7.31 9.72
CA ILE A 16 -3.38 7.25 9.24
C ILE A 16 -3.34 6.85 7.77
N ARG A 17 -4.07 5.80 7.39
CA ARG A 17 -4.19 5.34 6.00
C ARG A 17 -4.69 6.45 5.08
N LYS A 18 -5.77 7.14 5.45
CA LYS A 18 -6.32 8.25 4.66
C LYS A 18 -5.32 9.42 4.55
N ALA A 19 -4.60 9.72 5.62
CA ALA A 19 -3.58 10.75 5.61
C ALA A 19 -2.44 10.40 4.65
N ALA A 20 -1.92 9.16 4.68
CA ALA A 20 -0.90 8.69 3.75
C ALA A 20 -1.36 8.82 2.29
N GLY A 21 -2.59 8.38 1.99
CA GLY A 21 -3.19 8.54 0.66
C GLY A 21 -3.32 10.01 0.23
N ALA A 22 -3.66 10.92 1.15
CA ALA A 22 -3.75 12.35 0.87
C ALA A 22 -2.38 12.98 0.59
N VAL A 23 -1.35 12.63 1.37
CA VAL A 23 0.03 13.12 1.15
C VAL A 23 0.57 12.60 -0.18
N TYR A 24 0.38 11.30 -0.47
CA TYR A 24 0.75 10.72 -1.76
C TYR A 24 0.06 11.43 -2.92
N SER A 25 -1.25 11.68 -2.83
CA SER A 25 -1.99 12.38 -3.89
C SER A 25 -1.43 13.77 -4.19
N ARG A 26 -0.96 14.48 -3.16
CA ARG A 26 -0.37 15.83 -3.30
C ARG A 26 1.03 15.79 -3.90
N ARG A 27 1.85 14.81 -3.52
CA ARG A 27 3.27 14.70 -3.94
C ARG A 27 3.46 13.92 -5.24
N ALA A 28 2.57 12.97 -5.53
CA ALA A 28 2.79 11.89 -6.48
C ALA A 28 1.53 11.48 -7.26
N GLY A 29 0.41 12.21 -7.13
CA GLY A 29 -0.88 11.82 -7.71
C GLY A 29 -0.94 11.78 -9.24
N ARG A 30 0.12 12.22 -9.94
CA ARG A 30 0.27 12.14 -11.40
C ARG A 30 1.12 10.95 -11.86
N ASN A 31 1.69 10.20 -10.91
CA ASN A 31 2.52 9.06 -11.22
C ASN A 31 1.69 7.96 -11.88
N ASP A 32 2.24 7.37 -12.94
CA ASP A 32 1.63 6.20 -13.56
C ASP A 32 1.93 4.96 -12.71
N THR A 33 0.89 4.45 -12.05
CA THR A 33 0.94 3.24 -11.22
C THR A 33 0.17 2.09 -11.84
N GLN A 34 -0.29 2.19 -13.09
CA GLN A 34 -1.18 1.19 -13.69
C GLN A 34 -0.55 -0.20 -13.74
N ALA A 35 0.71 -0.30 -14.16
CA ALA A 35 1.43 -1.58 -14.22
C ALA A 35 1.68 -2.18 -12.83
N LEU A 36 1.90 -1.33 -11.82
CA LEU A 36 2.08 -1.73 -10.43
C LEU A 36 0.77 -2.29 -9.87
N GLU A 37 -0.34 -1.56 -10.04
CA GLU A 37 -1.67 -1.98 -9.59
C GLU A 37 -2.06 -3.31 -10.23
N LYS A 38 -1.89 -3.42 -11.55
CA LYS A 38 -2.17 -4.66 -12.30
C LYS A 38 -1.38 -5.85 -11.77
N TRP A 39 -0.11 -5.67 -11.40
CA TRP A 39 0.71 -6.75 -10.87
C TRP A 39 0.09 -7.37 -9.60
N PHE A 40 -0.48 -6.54 -8.72
CA PHE A 40 -1.22 -7.02 -7.55
C PHE A 40 -2.55 -7.66 -7.93
N GLU A 41 -3.30 -7.05 -8.87
CA GLU A 41 -4.56 -7.61 -9.38
C GLU A 41 -4.40 -9.01 -10.00
N ASP A 42 -3.22 -9.28 -10.58
CA ASP A 42 -2.85 -10.60 -11.11
C ASP A 42 -2.55 -11.65 -10.00
N GLY A 43 -2.78 -11.30 -8.73
CA GLY A 43 -2.69 -12.20 -7.58
C GLY A 43 -1.30 -12.25 -6.91
N ASN A 44 -0.36 -11.41 -7.34
CA ASN A 44 0.95 -11.33 -6.71
C ASN A 44 0.88 -10.60 -5.36
N THR A 45 1.77 -10.96 -4.46
CA THR A 45 1.94 -10.29 -3.16
C THR A 45 3.38 -9.83 -2.98
N LEU A 46 3.55 -8.75 -2.23
CA LEU A 46 4.86 -8.20 -1.88
C LEU A 46 4.99 -8.17 -0.36
N ASN A 47 5.90 -8.98 0.16
CA ASN A 47 6.35 -8.88 1.54
C ASN A 47 7.71 -8.17 1.57
N ILE A 48 7.82 -7.12 2.37
CA ILE A 48 9.08 -6.38 2.55
C ILE A 48 9.78 -6.96 3.80
N PRO A 49 10.92 -7.67 3.64
CA PRO A 49 11.63 -8.27 4.76
C PRO A 49 12.08 -7.20 5.76
N GLN A 50 11.76 -7.42 7.04
CA GLN A 50 12.24 -6.56 8.13
C GLN A 50 13.70 -6.89 8.52
N ALA A 51 14.12 -8.13 8.25
CA ALA A 51 15.49 -8.59 8.44
C ALA A 51 16.30 -8.47 7.13
N GLY A 52 17.61 -8.22 7.22
CA GLY A 52 18.51 -8.16 6.06
C GLY A 52 18.73 -6.77 5.46
N GLY A 53 18.10 -5.73 6.01
CA GLY A 53 18.36 -4.32 5.67
C GLY A 53 17.85 -3.89 4.29
N ALA A 54 18.20 -2.65 3.90
CA ALA A 54 17.61 -2.01 2.72
C ALA A 54 17.87 -2.74 1.41
N THR A 55 19.03 -3.37 1.24
CA THR A 55 19.38 -4.12 0.03
C THR A 55 18.46 -5.32 -0.20
N ALA A 56 18.12 -6.08 0.86
CA ALA A 56 17.20 -7.20 0.75
C ALA A 56 15.77 -6.74 0.41
N ALA A 57 15.31 -5.66 1.04
CA ALA A 57 14.03 -5.04 0.74
C ALA A 57 13.94 -4.52 -0.70
N LEU A 58 14.99 -3.86 -1.20
CA LEU A 58 15.04 -3.36 -2.58
C LEU A 58 15.01 -4.49 -3.62
N LYS A 59 15.59 -5.65 -3.32
CA LYS A 59 15.50 -6.83 -4.19
C LYS A 59 14.06 -7.31 -4.35
N GLU A 60 13.30 -7.36 -3.25
CA GLU A 60 11.88 -7.73 -3.28
C GLU A 60 11.03 -6.68 -4.00
N LEU A 61 11.26 -5.40 -3.73
CA LEU A 61 10.59 -4.29 -4.42
C LEU A 61 10.84 -4.30 -5.93
N GLY A 62 12.01 -4.78 -6.36
CA GLY A 62 12.36 -4.94 -7.78
C GLY A 62 11.47 -5.92 -8.55
N LYS A 63 10.71 -6.79 -7.87
CA LYS A 63 9.74 -7.68 -8.51
C LYS A 63 8.50 -6.95 -9.03
N VAL A 64 8.20 -5.78 -8.45
CA VAL A 64 7.01 -5.00 -8.79
C VAL A 64 7.32 -4.08 -9.97
N PRO A 65 6.65 -4.24 -11.13
CA PRO A 65 6.91 -3.44 -12.31
C PRO A 65 6.76 -1.94 -12.05
N GLY A 66 7.74 -1.16 -12.50
CA GLY A 66 7.73 0.32 -12.39
C GLY A 66 8.05 0.88 -11.00
N LEU A 67 7.85 0.12 -9.92
CA LEU A 67 8.01 0.60 -8.54
C LEU A 67 9.42 1.13 -8.26
N GLY A 68 10.45 0.35 -8.59
CA GLY A 68 11.83 0.76 -8.34
C GLY A 68 12.28 1.99 -9.14
N LYS A 69 11.72 2.21 -10.33
CA LYS A 69 11.98 3.43 -11.12
C LYS A 69 11.31 4.63 -10.45
N LEU A 70 10.02 4.49 -10.15
CA LEU A 70 9.21 5.54 -9.53
C LEU A 70 9.76 5.96 -8.16
N ALA A 71 10.21 4.99 -7.36
CA ALA A 71 10.82 5.23 -6.06
C ALA A 71 12.09 6.08 -6.18
N ARG A 72 12.96 5.80 -7.16
CA ARG A 72 14.17 6.60 -7.39
C ARG A 72 13.86 8.02 -7.86
N GLU A 73 12.82 8.20 -8.66
CA GLU A 73 12.38 9.53 -9.13
C GLU A 73 11.80 10.38 -7.99
N MET A 74 11.22 9.76 -6.96
CA MET A 74 10.65 10.47 -5.80
C MET A 74 11.58 10.58 -4.60
N ALA A 75 12.67 9.83 -4.56
CA ALA A 75 13.57 9.81 -3.42
C ALA A 75 14.21 11.20 -3.21
N GLU A 76 14.21 11.69 -1.97
CA GLU A 76 14.86 12.97 -1.60
C GLU A 76 16.39 12.83 -1.46
N GLY A 77 16.95 11.71 -1.91
CA GLY A 77 18.38 11.40 -1.89
C GLY A 77 18.70 10.16 -2.73
N SER A 78 19.99 9.83 -2.85
CA SER A 78 20.47 8.78 -3.77
C SER A 78 20.81 7.43 -3.10
N SER A 79 20.67 7.32 -1.78
CA SER A 79 20.98 6.06 -1.08
C SER A 79 19.86 5.02 -1.23
N ASP A 80 20.23 3.77 -1.01
CA ASP A 80 19.28 2.64 -0.97
C ASP A 80 18.17 2.87 0.07
N ALA A 81 18.51 3.49 1.22
CA ALA A 81 17.54 3.84 2.24
C ALA A 81 16.51 4.87 1.74
N HIS A 82 16.94 5.93 1.04
CA HIS A 82 16.01 6.90 0.46
C HIS A 82 15.10 6.26 -0.59
N THR A 83 15.65 5.39 -1.43
CA THR A 83 14.87 4.67 -2.45
C THR A 83 13.85 3.74 -1.81
N LEU A 84 14.25 2.99 -0.76
CA LEU A 84 13.35 2.12 -0.01
C LEU A 84 12.21 2.92 0.62
N SER A 85 12.53 4.01 1.33
CA SER A 85 11.51 4.86 1.96
C SER A 85 10.55 5.47 0.93
N ALA A 86 11.05 5.88 -0.25
CA ALA A 86 10.20 6.36 -1.33
C ALA A 86 9.28 5.26 -1.89
N ALA A 87 9.79 4.02 -2.02
CA ALA A 87 8.99 2.88 -2.47
C ALA A 87 7.88 2.53 -1.47
N GLU A 88 8.21 2.48 -0.17
CA GLU A 88 7.22 2.27 0.89
C GLU A 88 6.17 3.38 0.91
N PHE A 89 6.58 4.63 0.72
CA PHE A 89 5.66 5.75 0.64
C PHE A 89 4.68 5.63 -0.55
N ILE A 90 5.14 5.13 -1.71
CA ILE A 90 4.25 4.85 -2.86
C ILE A 90 3.22 3.79 -2.48
N LEU A 91 3.66 2.67 -1.92
CA LEU A 91 2.79 1.56 -1.57
C LEU A 91 1.76 1.97 -0.50
N GLU A 92 2.18 2.68 0.54
CA GLU A 92 1.28 3.21 1.56
C GLU A 92 0.31 4.26 0.99
N GLY A 93 0.76 5.06 0.01
CA GLY A 93 -0.10 5.98 -0.72
C GLY A 93 -1.20 5.28 -1.52
N LEU A 94 -0.86 4.19 -2.20
CA LEU A 94 -1.80 3.36 -2.95
C LEU A 94 -2.76 2.61 -2.03
N TYR A 95 -2.28 2.07 -0.91
CA TYR A 95 -3.10 1.51 0.15
C TYR A 95 -4.07 2.56 0.72
N GLY A 96 -3.56 3.77 0.97
CA GLY A 96 -4.33 4.95 1.38
C GLY A 96 -5.46 5.32 0.43
N ARG A 97 -5.27 5.05 -0.86
CA ARG A 97 -6.23 5.27 -1.95
C ARG A 97 -7.06 4.03 -2.29
N LYS A 98 -6.95 2.96 -1.51
CA LYS A 98 -7.61 1.66 -1.71
C LYS A 98 -7.31 1.01 -3.08
N LYS A 99 -6.15 1.30 -3.66
CA LYS A 99 -5.70 0.67 -4.91
C LYS A 99 -5.05 -0.69 -4.69
N ILE A 100 -4.54 -0.91 -3.48
CA ILE A 100 -3.98 -2.18 -3.01
C ILE A 100 -4.43 -2.40 -1.56
N SER A 101 -4.22 -3.60 -1.03
CA SER A 101 -4.42 -3.93 0.39
C SER A 101 -3.09 -4.11 1.12
N ARG A 102 -3.12 -4.11 2.45
CA ARG A 102 -1.96 -4.34 3.32
C ARG A 102 -2.36 -5.13 4.56
N SER A 103 -1.63 -6.19 4.87
CA SER A 103 -1.72 -6.92 6.14
C SER A 103 -0.33 -7.22 6.69
N GLU A 104 -0.24 -7.51 7.99
CA GLU A 104 1.03 -7.89 8.62
C GLU A 104 1.53 -9.26 8.15
N GLU A 105 0.61 -10.16 7.79
CA GLU A 105 0.92 -11.53 7.39
C GLU A 105 1.33 -11.64 5.91
N MET A 106 0.56 -11.01 5.00
CA MET A 106 0.79 -11.12 3.56
C MET A 106 1.54 -9.93 2.94
N GLY A 107 1.77 -8.86 3.69
CA GLY A 107 2.32 -7.62 3.16
C GLY A 107 1.31 -6.92 2.25
N TYR A 108 1.74 -6.48 1.07
CA TYR A 108 0.88 -5.83 0.08
C TYR A 108 0.30 -6.83 -0.90
N ALA A 109 -0.98 -6.66 -1.23
CA ALA A 109 -1.72 -7.52 -2.15
C ALA A 109 -2.75 -6.72 -2.96
N ALA A 110 -3.51 -7.38 -3.82
CA ALA A 110 -4.64 -6.78 -4.54
C ALA A 110 -5.58 -6.03 -3.58
N ALA A 111 -6.25 -4.98 -4.07
CA ALA A 111 -7.30 -4.33 -3.32
C ALA A 111 -8.36 -5.35 -2.88
N GLU A 112 -8.87 -5.22 -1.66
CA GLU A 112 -10.01 -6.01 -1.23
C GLU A 112 -11.20 -5.67 -2.14
N PRO A 113 -11.91 -6.68 -2.69
CA PRO A 113 -13.14 -6.40 -3.43
C PRO A 113 -14.08 -5.64 -2.49
N ASP A 114 -14.60 -4.51 -2.97
CA ASP A 114 -15.60 -3.75 -2.21
C ASP A 114 -16.71 -4.75 -1.91
N GLN A 115 -16.83 -5.14 -0.63
CA GLN A 115 -17.95 -5.94 -0.16
C GLN A 115 -19.16 -5.07 -0.45
N VAL A 116 -19.78 -5.28 -1.63
CA VAL A 116 -21.09 -4.76 -1.94
C VAL A 116 -21.93 -5.30 -0.81
N LYS A 117 -22.21 -4.46 0.20
CA LYS A 117 -23.13 -4.78 1.28
C LYS A 117 -24.39 -5.20 0.55
N GLY A 118 -24.60 -6.52 0.48
CA GLY A 118 -25.72 -7.09 -0.24
C GLY A 118 -26.94 -6.35 0.26
N ARG A 119 -27.66 -5.70 -0.65
CA ARG A 119 -29.05 -5.34 -0.41
C ARG A 119 -29.71 -6.66 0.00
N GLY A 120 -29.87 -6.83 1.31
CA GLY A 120 -30.51 -7.98 1.89
C GLY A 120 -31.82 -8.20 1.16
N GLY A 121 -32.01 -9.41 0.65
CA GLY A 121 -33.17 -9.83 -0.10
C GLY A 121 -34.44 -9.38 0.62
N ARG A 122 -35.24 -8.57 -0.08
CA ARG A 122 -36.61 -8.28 0.34
C ARG A 122 -37.50 -9.30 -0.35
N TRP A 123 -37.67 -10.45 0.29
CA TRP A 123 -38.75 -11.37 0.00
C TRP A 123 -39.90 -10.99 0.93
N ASN A 124 -40.86 -10.24 0.40
CA ASN A 124 -42.22 -10.16 0.90
C ASN A 124 -43.14 -10.40 -0.28
#